data_AF-A0A822ZZ49-F1
#
_entry.id   AF-A0A822ZZ49-F1
#
_cell.length_a   1.000
_cell.length_b   1.000
_cell.length_c   1.000
_cell.angle_alpha   90.00
_cell.angle_beta   90.00
_cell.angle_gamma   90.00
#
_symmetry.space_group_name_H-M   'P 1'
#
loop_
_entity.id
_entity.type
_entity.pdbx_description
1 polymer ?
#
loop_
_entity_poly.entity_id
_entity_poly.type
_entity_poly.pdbx_seq_one_letter_code
_entity_poly.pdbx_strand_id
1 'polypeptide(L)'
;MKNLGTPFSALGLLCLLLILNSRSTTSQESEDEKSFDYVEGSKKGPDHWGELREEWAACKKGHMQSPIDLLHQRVEVVPNLGQLKRSYRPSNATLKNRGHDIEVTM
;
A
#
# COMPACT_ATOMS: atom_id res chain seq x y z
N MET A 1 -35.88 -24.01 35.99
CA MET A 1 -35.20 -22.71 35.81
C MET A 1 -34.02 -22.95 34.88
N LYS A 2 -34.02 -22.33 33.70
CA LYS A 2 -33.13 -22.67 32.57
C LYS A 2 -31.75 -22.04 32.80
N ASN A 3 -30.70 -22.86 32.81
CA ASN A 3 -29.31 -22.42 32.97
C ASN A 3 -28.91 -21.48 31.81
N LEU A 4 -28.52 -20.26 32.17
CA LEU A 4 -28.12 -19.17 31.28
C LEU A 4 -26.63 -19.25 30.95
N GLY A 5 -26.23 -20.26 30.16
CA GLY A 5 -24.83 -20.44 29.78
C GLY A 5 -24.67 -20.76 28.31
N THR A 6 -24.70 -19.75 27.42
CA THR A 6 -24.25 -19.86 26.01
C THR A 6 -24.11 -18.53 25.19
N PRO A 7 -23.74 -17.34 25.73
CA PRO A 7 -23.42 -16.21 24.84
C PRO A 7 -21.92 -16.13 24.45
N PHE A 8 -20.99 -16.51 25.34
CA PHE A 8 -19.54 -16.31 25.11
C PHE A 8 -18.93 -17.28 24.09
N SER A 9 -19.38 -18.54 24.06
CA SER A 9 -18.84 -19.56 23.15
C SER A 9 -19.22 -19.30 21.68
N ALA A 10 -20.44 -18.82 21.44
CA ALA A 10 -20.93 -18.50 20.10
C ALA A 10 -20.18 -17.31 19.48
N LEU A 11 -19.86 -16.28 20.28
CA LEU A 11 -19.09 -15.12 19.82
C LEU A 11 -17.64 -15.50 19.47
N GLY A 12 -17.02 -16.37 20.29
CA GLY A 12 -15.69 -16.90 20.01
C GLY A 12 -15.64 -17.70 18.70
N LEU A 13 -16.65 -18.55 18.46
CA LEU A 13 -16.77 -19.34 17.23
C LEU A 13 -16.98 -18.43 16.00
N LEU A 14 -17.80 -17.39 16.13
CA LEU A 14 -18.04 -16.40 15.07
C LEU A 14 -16.76 -15.63 14.70
N CYS A 15 -15.99 -15.17 15.69
CA CYS A 15 -14.71 -14.50 15.46
C CYS A 15 -13.70 -15.43 14.77
N LEU A 16 -13.63 -16.71 15.18
CA LEU A 16 -12.73 -17.69 14.57
C LEU A 16 -13.10 -17.95 13.09
N LEU A 17 -14.39 -18.06 12.79
CA LEU A 17 -14.88 -18.21 11.41
C LEU A 17 -14.54 -16.99 10.55
N LEU A 18 -14.63 -15.77 11.09
CA LEU A 18 -14.24 -14.55 10.36
C LEU A 18 -12.74 -14.53 10.06
N ILE A 19 -11.89 -14.93 11.02
CA ILE A 19 -10.44 -15.00 10.82
C ILE A 19 -10.06 -16.07 9.79
N LEU A 20 -10.71 -17.24 9.82
CA LEU A 20 -10.46 -18.33 8.86
C LEU A 20 -10.91 -17.99 7.42
N ASN A 21 -11.87 -17.08 7.26
CA ASN A 21 -12.35 -16.62 5.95
C ASN A 21 -11.66 -15.32 5.49
N SER A 22 -10.65 -14.84 6.22
CA SER A 22 -9.84 -13.70 5.78
C SER A 22 -9.13 -14.06 4.48
N ARG A 23 -9.52 -13.46 3.36
CA ARG A 23 -8.73 -13.54 2.14
C ARG A 23 -7.49 -12.67 2.32
N SER A 24 -6.32 -13.22 2.03
CA SER A 24 -5.12 -12.40 1.90
C SER A 24 -5.35 -11.42 0.75
N THR A 25 -5.32 -10.12 1.03
CA THR A 25 -5.36 -9.12 -0.04
C THR A 25 -3.96 -9.04 -0.63
N THR A 26 -3.79 -9.59 -1.82
CA THR A 26 -2.62 -9.28 -2.63
C THR A 26 -2.92 -7.96 -3.33
N SER A 27 -2.24 -6.89 -2.92
CA SER A 27 -2.23 -5.63 -3.66
C SER A 27 -1.39 -5.83 -4.92
N GLN A 28 -2.01 -6.38 -5.96
CA GLN A 28 -1.42 -6.40 -7.29
C GLN A 28 -1.86 -5.12 -8.00
N GLU A 29 -0.90 -4.27 -8.35
CA GLU A 29 -1.13 -3.12 -9.21
C GLU A 29 -1.69 -3.66 -10.53
N SER A 30 -2.94 -3.34 -10.85
CA SER A 30 -3.56 -3.80 -12.09
C SER A 30 -2.83 -3.16 -13.27
N GLU A 31 -2.31 -3.99 -14.19
CA GLU A 31 -1.60 -3.61 -15.42
C GLU A 31 -2.48 -2.81 -16.44
N ASP A 32 -3.57 -2.18 -16.00
CA ASP A 32 -4.41 -1.35 -16.85
C ASP A 32 -3.79 0.04 -17.00
N GLU A 33 -2.77 0.10 -17.87
CA GLU A 33 -1.93 1.25 -18.23
C GLU A 33 -2.74 2.50 -18.67
N LYS A 34 -4.04 2.36 -18.95
CA LYS A 34 -4.89 3.48 -19.41
C LYS A 34 -5.52 4.28 -18.28
N SER A 35 -5.33 3.88 -17.03
CA SER A 35 -6.09 4.41 -15.90
C SER A 35 -5.56 5.73 -15.34
N PHE A 36 -4.28 6.06 -15.54
CA PHE A 36 -3.66 7.32 -15.14
C PHE A 36 -2.49 7.69 -16.08
N ASP A 37 -2.01 8.93 -16.03
CA ASP A 37 -0.78 9.37 -16.71
C ASP A 37 0.03 10.36 -15.85
N TYR A 38 1.21 10.77 -16.34
CA TYR A 38 2.11 11.72 -15.69
C TYR A 38 2.12 13.11 -16.36
N VAL A 39 1.20 13.35 -17.29
CA VAL A 39 1.19 14.61 -18.05
C VAL A 39 0.53 15.70 -17.20
N GLU A 40 1.30 16.75 -16.90
CA GLU A 40 0.79 17.90 -16.14
C GLU A 40 -0.42 18.55 -16.84
N GLY A 41 -1.47 18.83 -16.08
CA GLY A 41 -2.73 19.38 -16.60
C GLY A 41 -3.62 18.40 -17.39
N SER A 42 -3.20 17.14 -17.57
CA SER A 42 -4.07 16.09 -18.12
C SER A 42 -5.21 15.77 -17.14
N LYS A 43 -6.38 15.41 -17.67
CA LYS A 43 -7.51 14.89 -16.86
C LYS A 43 -7.16 13.60 -16.11
N LYS A 44 -6.08 12.91 -16.51
CA LYS A 44 -5.56 11.70 -15.88
C LYS A 44 -4.20 11.93 -15.23
N GLY A 45 -3.75 13.18 -15.18
CA GLY A 45 -2.46 13.56 -14.61
C GLY A 45 -2.46 13.53 -13.09
N PRO A 46 -1.28 13.72 -12.46
CA PRO A 46 -1.08 13.58 -11.02
C PRO A 46 -2.05 14.41 -10.15
N ASP A 47 -2.39 15.62 -10.59
CA ASP A 47 -3.31 16.52 -9.90
C ASP A 47 -4.73 15.93 -9.73
N HIS A 48 -5.08 14.95 -10.57
CA HIS A 48 -6.41 14.35 -10.62
C HIS A 48 -6.47 12.88 -10.18
N TRP A 49 -5.34 12.23 -9.84
CA TRP A 49 -5.33 10.78 -9.54
C TRP A 49 -6.33 10.37 -8.46
N GLY A 50 -6.50 11.18 -7.41
CA GLY A 50 -7.46 10.89 -6.33
C GLY A 50 -8.93 11.07 -6.70
N GLU A 51 -9.24 11.52 -7.91
CA GLU A 51 -10.59 11.66 -8.46
C GLU A 51 -10.92 10.55 -9.47
N LEU A 52 -9.91 9.84 -9.98
CA LEU A 52 -10.09 8.82 -11.03
C LEU A 52 -10.81 7.58 -10.51
N ARG A 53 -10.55 7.20 -9.25
CA ARG A 53 -11.13 6.03 -8.59
C ARG A 53 -11.31 6.28 -7.09
N GLU A 54 -12.32 5.65 -6.49
CA GLU A 54 -12.62 5.82 -5.06
C GLU A 54 -11.46 5.29 -4.19
N GLU A 55 -10.88 4.16 -4.58
CA GLU A 55 -9.73 3.55 -3.91
C GLU A 55 -8.44 4.40 -3.97
N TRP A 56 -8.38 5.40 -4.85
CA TRP A 56 -7.22 6.29 -5.01
C TRP A 56 -7.37 7.63 -4.28
N ALA A 57 -8.45 7.83 -3.51
CA ALA A 57 -8.75 9.08 -2.83
C ALA A 57 -7.59 9.61 -1.95
N ALA A 58 -6.69 8.73 -1.48
CA ALA A 58 -5.50 9.10 -0.73
C ALA A 58 -4.53 10.01 -1.52
N CYS A 59 -4.45 9.87 -2.85
CA CYS A 59 -3.61 10.74 -3.69
C CYS A 59 -4.01 12.22 -3.60
N LYS A 60 -5.29 12.49 -3.30
CA LYS A 60 -5.82 13.85 -3.14
C LYS A 60 -6.00 14.27 -1.68
N LYS A 61 -6.42 13.35 -0.81
CA LYS A 61 -6.82 13.64 0.58
C LYS A 61 -5.74 13.30 1.61
N GLY A 62 -4.69 12.60 1.22
CA GLY A 62 -3.59 12.21 2.11
C GLY A 62 -2.72 13.41 2.49
N HIS A 63 -2.32 13.47 3.76
CA HIS A 63 -1.43 14.53 4.28
C HIS A 63 0.02 14.05 4.46
N MET A 64 0.30 12.77 4.19
CA MET A 64 1.62 12.15 4.24
C MET A 64 1.90 11.46 2.90
N GLN A 65 1.86 12.23 1.81
CA GLN A 65 2.16 11.75 0.46
C GLN A 65 3.65 11.98 0.11
N SER A 66 4.13 11.22 -0.86
CA SER A 66 5.48 11.32 -1.42
C SER A 66 5.38 11.66 -2.92
N PRO A 67 6.43 12.23 -3.55
CA PRO A 67 7.69 12.67 -2.95
C PRO A 67 7.55 13.93 -2.08
N ILE A 68 8.57 14.21 -1.26
CA ILE A 68 8.70 15.46 -0.51
C ILE A 68 10.05 16.11 -0.79
N ASP A 69 10.12 17.41 -0.56
CA ASP A 69 11.36 18.18 -0.65
C ASP A 69 12.26 17.94 0.59
N LEU A 70 13.48 17.44 0.35
CA LEU A 70 14.46 17.11 1.39
C LEU A 70 15.47 18.26 1.55
N LEU A 71 15.10 19.27 2.33
CA LEU A 71 15.95 20.42 2.64
C LEU A 71 16.82 20.16 3.87
N HIS A 72 18.13 20.40 3.74
CA HIS A 72 19.09 20.25 4.85
C HIS A 72 18.67 21.04 6.10
N GLN A 73 18.11 22.23 5.93
CA GLN A 73 17.69 23.12 7.02
C GLN A 73 16.55 22.57 7.88
N ARG A 74 15.79 21.59 7.37
CA ARG A 74 14.60 21.02 8.06
C ARG A 74 14.76 19.55 8.44
N VAL A 75 15.94 18.97 8.20
CA VAL A 75 16.26 17.60 8.60
C VAL A 75 16.68 17.57 10.07
N GLU A 76 16.12 16.61 10.80
CA GLU A 76 16.62 16.23 12.12
C GLU A 76 17.66 15.13 11.96
N VAL A 77 18.89 15.38 12.41
CA VAL A 77 19.94 14.35 12.44
C VAL A 77 19.73 13.49 13.68
N VAL A 78 19.47 12.19 13.48
CA VAL A 78 19.24 11.23 14.56
C VAL A 78 20.35 10.16 14.54
N PRO A 79 21.50 10.38 15.21
CA PRO A 79 22.65 9.48 15.15
C PRO A 79 22.36 8.06 15.66
N ASN A 80 21.39 7.95 16.56
CA ASN A 80 21.00 6.69 17.19
C ASN A 80 20.26 5.72 16.24
N LEU A 81 19.87 6.16 15.03
CA LEU A 81 19.31 5.25 14.01
C LEU A 81 20.33 4.22 13.53
N GLY A 82 21.63 4.53 13.64
CA GLY A 82 22.70 3.66 13.17
C GLY A 82 22.73 3.47 11.65
N GLN A 83 23.53 2.51 11.18
CA GLN A 83 23.62 2.19 9.76
C GLN A 83 22.50 1.23 9.34
N LEU A 84 21.95 1.45 8.14
CA LEU A 84 21.01 0.53 7.51
C LEU A 84 21.69 -0.82 7.22
N LYS A 85 21.33 -1.85 7.99
CA LYS A 85 21.80 -3.23 7.79
C LYS A 85 21.03 -3.87 6.63
N ARG A 86 21.75 -4.42 5.65
CA ARG A 86 21.18 -5.06 4.45
C ARG A 86 21.80 -6.43 4.24
N SER A 87 20.98 -7.41 3.85
CA SER A 87 21.39 -8.81 3.68
C SER A 87 20.87 -9.38 2.36
N TYR A 88 20.94 -8.61 1.28
CA TYR A 88 20.47 -9.04 -0.04
C TYR A 88 21.33 -10.18 -0.60
N ARG A 89 20.69 -11.09 -1.33
CA ARG A 89 21.35 -12.21 -2.01
C ARG A 89 21.01 -12.15 -3.51
N PRO A 90 21.89 -12.66 -4.39
CA PRO A 90 21.54 -12.86 -5.79
C PRO A 90 20.31 -13.76 -5.92
N SER A 91 19.43 -13.42 -6.85
CA SER A 91 18.29 -14.24 -7.26
C SER A 91 18.15 -14.18 -8.78
N ASN A 92 17.52 -15.20 -9.37
CA ASN A 92 16.95 -15.04 -10.70
C ASN A 92 15.91 -13.91 -10.64
N ALA A 93 15.89 -13.07 -11.66
CA ALA A 93 14.98 -11.94 -11.71
C ALA A 93 14.39 -11.78 -13.11
N THR A 94 13.17 -11.25 -13.15
CA THR A 94 12.46 -10.89 -14.37
C THR A 94 12.41 -9.36 -14.46
N LEU A 95 12.85 -8.81 -15.58
CA LEU A 95 12.67 -7.40 -15.91
C LEU A 95 11.31 -7.21 -16.59
N LYS A 96 10.48 -6.31 -16.06
CA LYS A 96 9.15 -6.03 -16.59
C LYS A 96 9.04 -4.55 -16.93
N ASN A 97 8.46 -4.24 -18.08
CA ASN A 97 7.99 -2.91 -18.42
C ASN A 97 6.47 -2.88 -18.19
N ARG A 98 6.00 -2.02 -17.28
CA ARG A 98 4.57 -1.93 -16.91
C ARG A 98 3.88 -0.73 -17.56
N GLY A 99 4.52 -0.12 -18.56
CA GLY A 99 4.04 1.07 -19.26
C GLY A 99 4.36 2.38 -18.53
N HIS A 100 4.26 2.41 -17.20
CA HIS A 100 4.53 3.60 -16.39
C HIS A 100 5.85 3.54 -15.61
N ASP A 101 6.47 2.37 -15.49
CA ASP A 101 7.80 2.16 -14.91
C ASP A 101 8.46 0.87 -15.43
N ILE A 102 9.72 0.66 -15.02
CA ILE A 102 10.46 -0.58 -15.23
C ILE A 102 10.70 -1.24 -13.87
N GLU A 103 10.18 -2.46 -13.70
CA GLU A 103 10.24 -3.23 -12.46
C GLU A 103 11.19 -4.42 -12.58
N VAL A 104 11.90 -4.73 -11.48
CA VAL A 104 12.64 -5.98 -11.31
C VAL A 104 11.92 -6.84 -10.26
N THR A 105 11.36 -7.97 -10.68
CA THR A 105 10.73 -8.94 -9.77
C THR A 105 11.62 -10.18 -9.63
N MET A 106 11.83 -10.66 -8.41
CA MET A 106 12.64 -11.85 -8.08
C MET A 106 11.78 -13.09 -7.93
#